data_AF-A0A9P4PAI8-F1
#
_entry.id   AF-A0A9P4PAI8-F1
#
_cell.length_a   1.000
_cell.length_b   1.000
_cell.length_c   1.000
_cell.angle_alpha   90.00
_cell.angle_beta   90.00
_cell.angle_gamma   90.00
#
_symmetry.space_group_name_H-M   'P 1'
#
loop_
_entity.id
_entity.type
_entity.pdbx_description
1 polymer ?
#
loop_
_entity_poly.entity_id
_entity_poly.type
_entity_poly.pdbx_seq_one_letter_code
_entity_poly.pdbx_strand_id
1 'polypeptide(L)'
;MPPVYYGDATRTTTAPPSKRSLHTDASASGDFQIPTAFDSALNNNFTNNCATFFKTMLQSETVTGCHPFSLMLRTSNALFKASKSLVRITQTLEATCAADSTQCTAGTNELARKLLTDDACKVDYDNNNPQVVQAYNGLVAYEPLYLASCLKDDEGDYCYANAVTNTTSQGVDAIPFYLPLGVPMHSGARPTCNSCLQDEMAIFSQFAANSSQPVSQTYSSAADTISMYCGSAFVNVTAAPLKGAASTSTVAFTPTISLLIMFFFFLFQ
;
A
#
# COMPACT_ATOMS: atom_id res chain seq x y z
N MET A 1 -2.96 6.39 -37.09
CA MET A 1 -2.54 6.77 -35.72
C MET A 1 -1.15 6.22 -35.50
N PRO A 2 -0.14 7.05 -35.20
CA PRO A 2 1.18 6.54 -34.82
C PRO A 2 1.14 6.00 -33.38
N PRO A 3 2.04 5.07 -33.02
CA PRO A 3 2.03 4.40 -31.72
C PRO A 3 2.46 5.36 -30.61
N VAL A 4 1.71 5.35 -29.50
CA VAL A 4 2.03 6.12 -28.30
C VAL A 4 3.21 5.44 -27.60
N TYR A 5 4.35 6.13 -27.59
CA TYR A 5 5.54 5.73 -26.84
C TYR A 5 5.21 5.80 -25.34
N TYR A 6 5.14 4.65 -24.67
CA TYR A 6 5.16 4.58 -23.21
C TYR A 6 6.61 4.81 -22.78
N GLY A 7 6.93 6.03 -22.35
CA GLY A 7 8.23 6.33 -21.77
C GLY A 7 8.30 5.75 -20.35
N ASP A 8 9.32 4.93 -20.08
CA ASP A 8 9.64 4.51 -18.72
C ASP A 8 9.91 5.73 -17.84
N ALA A 9 9.47 5.65 -16.57
CA ALA A 9 9.73 6.67 -15.58
C ALA A 9 11.25 6.87 -15.43
N THR A 10 11.71 8.12 -15.57
CA THR A 10 13.13 8.44 -15.40
C THR A 10 13.43 8.48 -13.91
N ARG A 11 14.32 7.59 -13.45
CA ARG A 11 14.74 7.49 -12.04
C ARG A 11 15.40 8.80 -11.61
N THR A 12 14.86 9.43 -10.57
CA THR A 12 15.40 10.68 -10.03
C THR A 12 16.52 10.36 -9.03
N THR A 13 17.66 11.06 -9.11
CA THR A 13 18.73 10.96 -8.11
C THR A 13 18.32 11.69 -6.82
N THR A 14 18.56 11.06 -5.67
CA THR A 14 18.12 11.51 -4.34
C THR A 14 18.60 12.92 -3.99
N ALA A 15 17.74 13.69 -3.32
CA ALA A 15 18.15 14.93 -2.65
C ALA A 15 19.06 14.59 -1.44
N PRO A 16 20.13 15.37 -1.17
CA PRO A 16 21.07 15.02 -0.12
C PRO A 16 20.38 14.93 1.25
N PRO A 17 20.61 13.85 2.02
CA PRO A 17 20.05 13.73 3.36
C PRO A 17 20.59 14.85 4.24
N SER A 18 19.72 15.48 5.02
CA SER A 18 20.14 16.38 6.10
C SER A 18 20.79 15.54 7.20
N LYS A 19 22.08 15.22 7.04
CA LYS A 19 22.91 14.54 8.05
C LYS A 19 22.90 15.37 9.34
N ARG A 20 22.14 14.93 10.35
CA ARG A 20 22.33 15.40 11.72
C ARG A 20 22.97 14.29 12.55
N SER A 21 23.87 14.73 13.42
CA SER A 21 24.52 13.91 14.44
C SER A 21 23.47 13.16 15.25
N LEU A 22 23.69 11.84 15.38
CA LEU A 22 22.99 10.98 16.32
C LEU A 22 23.10 11.59 17.73
N HIS A 23 21.98 12.09 18.26
CA HIS A 23 21.82 12.20 19.70
C HIS A 23 21.10 10.94 20.14
N THR A 24 21.89 10.00 20.67
CA THR A 24 21.36 8.95 21.54
C THR A 24 20.75 9.65 22.76
N ASP A 25 19.42 9.65 22.84
CA ASP A 25 18.74 10.06 24.05
C ASP A 25 19.21 9.15 25.19
N ALA A 26 20.02 9.69 26.09
CA ALA A 26 20.51 9.00 27.28
C ALA A 26 19.38 8.60 28.26
N SER A 27 18.14 8.99 27.95
CA SER A 27 16.91 8.63 28.68
C SER A 27 16.21 7.38 28.14
N ALA A 28 16.75 6.69 27.14
CA ALA A 28 16.25 5.39 26.68
C ALA A 28 16.67 4.24 27.61
N SER A 29 16.49 4.39 28.92
CA SER A 29 16.62 3.28 29.88
C SER A 29 15.33 2.47 29.91
N GLY A 30 15.10 1.67 28.87
CA GLY A 30 13.97 0.76 28.76
C GLY A 30 14.10 -0.09 27.50
N ASP A 31 13.84 -1.38 27.63
CA ASP A 31 13.87 -2.32 26.50
C ASP A 31 12.84 -1.88 25.45
N PHE A 32 13.25 -1.75 24.18
CA PHE A 32 12.35 -1.32 23.11
C PHE A 32 11.46 -2.50 22.72
N GLN A 33 10.14 -2.32 22.84
CA GLN A 33 9.18 -3.30 22.37
C GLN A 33 8.69 -2.91 20.98
N ILE A 34 8.67 -3.88 20.06
CA ILE A 34 8.10 -3.67 18.72
C ILE A 34 6.63 -3.24 18.88
N PRO A 35 6.21 -2.15 18.21
CA PRO A 35 4.82 -1.71 18.21
C PRO A 35 3.84 -2.83 17.87
N THR A 36 2.62 -2.72 18.37
CA THR A 36 1.54 -3.66 18.06
C THR A 36 0.31 -2.91 17.59
N ALA A 37 -0.46 -3.53 16.72
CA ALA A 37 -1.69 -2.93 16.23
C ALA A 37 -2.71 -2.79 17.37
N PHE A 38 -3.50 -1.72 17.34
CA PHE A 38 -4.53 -1.43 18.33
C PHE A 38 -4.00 -1.42 19.79
N ASP A 39 -2.77 -0.94 19.98
CA ASP A 39 -2.18 -0.72 21.32
C ASP A 39 -2.75 0.53 22.04
N SER A 40 -3.50 1.36 21.30
CA SER A 40 -4.41 2.35 21.86
C SER A 40 -5.67 1.66 22.36
N ALA A 41 -6.29 2.17 23.44
CA ALA A 41 -7.52 1.57 23.97
C ALA A 41 -8.57 1.36 22.86
N LEU A 42 -8.91 0.09 22.60
CA LEU A 42 -10.08 -0.28 21.83
C LEU A 42 -11.31 0.33 22.52
N ASN A 43 -12.19 0.98 21.75
CA ASN A 43 -13.43 1.46 22.34
C ASN A 43 -14.35 0.25 22.63
N ASN A 44 -15.31 0.38 23.55
CA ASN A 44 -16.20 -0.74 23.88
C ASN A 44 -17.44 -0.79 22.97
N ASN A 45 -17.42 -0.13 21.80
CA ASN A 45 -18.57 -0.02 20.93
C ASN A 45 -18.57 -1.11 19.85
N PHE A 46 -18.58 -2.37 20.29
CA PHE A 46 -18.59 -3.55 19.43
C PHE A 46 -19.64 -4.56 19.87
N THR A 47 -20.07 -5.42 18.96
CA THR A 47 -20.72 -6.67 19.37
C THR A 47 -19.76 -7.58 20.16
N ASN A 48 -20.29 -8.46 21.00
CA ASN A 48 -19.49 -9.39 21.79
C ASN A 48 -18.63 -10.33 20.92
N ASN A 49 -19.16 -10.76 19.77
CA ASN A 49 -18.45 -11.59 18.82
C ASN A 49 -17.26 -10.83 18.23
N CYS A 50 -17.46 -9.56 17.88
CA CYS A 50 -16.37 -8.75 17.33
C CYS A 50 -15.29 -8.43 18.37
N ALA A 51 -15.67 -8.09 19.60
CA ALA A 51 -14.71 -7.92 20.69
C ALA A 51 -13.87 -9.20 20.93
N THR A 52 -14.51 -10.37 20.84
CA THR A 52 -13.83 -11.67 20.93
C THR A 52 -12.86 -11.88 19.76
N PHE A 53 -13.32 -11.59 18.54
CA PHE A 53 -12.49 -11.68 17.34
C PHE A 53 -11.24 -10.78 17.44
N PHE A 54 -11.37 -9.52 17.85
CA PHE A 54 -10.24 -8.61 18.02
C PHE A 54 -9.21 -9.16 19.02
N LYS A 55 -9.67 -9.68 20.17
CA LYS A 55 -8.79 -10.31 21.15
C LYS A 55 -8.01 -11.48 20.55
N THR A 56 -8.69 -12.36 19.82
CA THR A 56 -8.06 -13.52 19.17
C THR A 56 -7.12 -13.11 18.04
N MET A 57 -7.53 -12.17 17.19
CA MET A 57 -6.75 -11.66 16.07
C MET A 57 -5.44 -11.04 16.56
N LEU A 58 -5.49 -10.15 17.56
CA LEU A 58 -4.32 -9.46 18.11
C LEU A 58 -3.33 -10.39 18.82
N GLN A 59 -3.78 -11.57 19.25
CA GLN A 59 -2.94 -12.59 19.88
C GLN A 59 -2.47 -13.68 18.89
N SER A 60 -2.98 -13.66 17.65
CA SER A 60 -2.63 -14.65 16.64
C SER A 60 -1.18 -14.49 16.18
N GLU A 61 -0.52 -15.61 15.85
CA GLU A 61 0.83 -15.63 15.29
C GLU A 61 0.93 -14.80 14.00
N THR A 62 -0.15 -14.76 13.21
CA THR A 62 -0.25 -13.89 12.04
C THR A 62 -0.07 -12.41 12.36
N VAL A 63 -0.53 -11.92 13.51
CA VAL A 63 -0.34 -10.51 13.89
C VAL A 63 0.94 -10.33 14.70
N THR A 64 1.22 -11.22 15.65
CA THR A 64 2.35 -11.08 16.57
C THR A 64 3.69 -11.45 15.95
N GLY A 65 3.73 -12.36 14.98
CA GLY A 65 4.95 -12.76 14.28
C GLY A 65 5.22 -11.97 13.00
N CYS A 66 4.18 -11.48 12.33
CA CYS A 66 4.34 -10.74 11.06
C CYS A 66 4.50 -9.23 11.21
N HIS A 67 4.25 -8.70 12.41
CA HIS A 67 4.29 -7.27 12.72
C HIS A 67 3.66 -6.40 11.61
N PRO A 68 2.37 -6.62 11.27
CA PRO A 68 1.76 -6.02 10.09
C PRO A 68 1.75 -4.48 10.17
N PHE A 69 2.69 -3.86 9.46
CA PHE A 69 2.81 -2.41 9.37
C PHE A 69 1.49 -1.77 8.91
N SER A 70 0.79 -2.43 8.01
CA SER A 70 -0.55 -2.08 7.54
C SER A 70 -1.59 -1.93 8.66
N LEU A 71 -1.56 -2.79 9.67
CA LEU A 71 -2.46 -2.69 10.82
C LEU A 71 -1.97 -1.63 11.80
N MET A 72 -0.66 -1.49 12.00
CA MET A 72 -0.10 -0.56 12.98
C MET A 72 -0.21 0.91 12.56
N LEU A 73 -0.08 1.21 11.26
CA LEU A 73 0.09 2.57 10.72
C LEU A 73 -0.94 3.59 11.24
N ARG A 74 -2.19 3.19 11.45
CA ARG A 74 -3.23 4.07 12.02
C ARG A 74 -3.70 3.70 13.42
N THR A 75 -3.28 2.57 13.95
CA THR A 75 -3.88 1.99 15.17
C THR A 75 -2.90 1.87 16.33
N SER A 76 -1.62 2.14 16.09
CA SER A 76 -0.55 2.00 17.08
C SER A 76 0.00 3.36 17.53
N ASN A 77 -0.26 3.69 18.80
CA ASN A 77 0.41 4.75 19.52
C ASN A 77 1.91 4.45 19.71
N ALA A 78 2.30 3.18 19.87
CA ALA A 78 3.72 2.84 19.99
C ALA A 78 4.47 3.09 18.67
N LEU A 79 3.85 2.80 17.51
CA LEU A 79 4.44 3.11 16.20
C LEU A 79 4.58 4.63 16.03
N PHE A 80 3.58 5.41 16.41
CA PHE A 80 3.67 6.89 16.40
C PHE A 80 4.77 7.43 17.35
N LYS A 81 5.04 6.75 18.47
CA LYS A 81 6.17 7.11 19.34
C LYS A 81 7.51 6.69 18.71
N ALA A 82 7.56 5.51 18.10
CA ALA A 82 8.74 5.00 17.41
C ALA A 82 9.12 5.90 16.21
N SER A 83 8.14 6.42 15.46
CA SER A 83 8.35 7.31 14.31
C SER A 83 9.05 8.63 14.64
N LYS A 84 9.14 9.00 15.92
CA LYS A 84 9.89 10.19 16.37
C LYS A 84 11.38 9.93 16.56
N SER A 85 11.84 8.70 16.38
CA SER A 85 13.23 8.27 16.56
C SER A 85 13.63 7.36 15.41
N LEU A 86 14.61 7.80 14.60
CA LEU A 86 15.12 7.04 13.47
C LEU A 86 15.49 5.60 13.86
N VAL A 87 16.18 5.43 14.98
CA VAL A 87 16.57 4.11 15.48
C VAL A 87 15.35 3.23 15.78
N ARG A 88 14.35 3.75 16.51
CA ARG A 88 13.18 2.96 16.93
C ARG A 88 12.27 2.61 15.76
N ILE A 89 12.07 3.53 14.82
CA ILE A 89 11.27 3.22 13.64
C ILE A 89 11.99 2.22 12.74
N THR A 90 13.31 2.33 12.56
CA THR A 90 14.10 1.35 11.82
C THR A 90 14.00 -0.03 12.46
N GLN A 91 14.13 -0.16 13.78
CA GLN A 91 13.94 -1.44 14.48
C GLN A 91 12.54 -2.03 14.26
N THR A 92 11.50 -1.19 14.17
CA THR A 92 10.13 -1.64 13.87
C THR A 92 9.99 -2.17 12.44
N LEU A 93 10.58 -1.45 11.48
CA LEU A 93 10.56 -1.83 10.07
C LEU A 93 11.39 -3.10 9.84
N GLU A 94 12.54 -3.26 10.51
CA GLU A 94 13.32 -4.50 10.47
C GLU A 94 12.53 -5.70 10.96
N ALA A 95 11.78 -5.57 12.06
CA ALA A 95 10.91 -6.65 12.55
C ALA A 95 9.79 -7.00 11.55
N THR A 96 9.21 -5.98 10.90
CA THR A 96 8.22 -6.18 9.83
C THR A 96 8.84 -6.92 8.64
N CYS A 97 9.97 -6.44 8.15
CA CYS A 97 10.63 -6.93 6.93
C CYS A 97 11.35 -8.26 7.09
N ALA A 98 11.61 -8.70 8.33
CA ALA A 98 12.16 -10.01 8.62
C ALA A 98 11.10 -11.14 8.54
N ALA A 99 9.81 -10.80 8.53
CA ALA A 99 8.73 -11.78 8.46
C ALA A 99 8.59 -12.39 7.06
N ASP A 100 8.11 -13.64 6.99
CA ASP A 100 7.80 -14.31 5.72
C ASP A 100 6.57 -13.66 5.07
N SER A 101 6.81 -12.88 4.03
CA SER A 101 5.77 -12.11 3.34
C SER A 101 4.65 -12.98 2.77
N THR A 102 4.95 -14.20 2.34
CA THR A 102 3.96 -15.11 1.72
C THR A 102 3.05 -15.69 2.78
N GLN A 103 3.62 -16.21 3.86
CA GLN A 103 2.85 -16.74 4.99
C GLN A 103 2.00 -15.65 5.64
N CYS A 104 2.59 -14.47 5.85
CA CYS A 104 1.91 -13.36 6.49
C CYS A 104 0.81 -12.74 5.62
N THR A 105 1.01 -12.66 4.31
CA THR A 105 -0.05 -12.25 3.37
C THR A 105 -1.20 -13.25 3.37
N ALA A 106 -0.91 -14.56 3.36
CA ALA A 106 -1.96 -15.59 3.43
C ALA A 106 -2.74 -15.51 4.75
N GLY A 107 -2.03 -15.37 5.88
CA GLY A 107 -2.65 -15.28 7.20
C GLY A 107 -3.50 -14.02 7.37
N THR A 108 -3.02 -12.86 6.96
CA THR A 108 -3.77 -11.60 7.07
C THR A 108 -5.01 -11.60 6.18
N ASN A 109 -4.93 -12.19 4.97
CA ASN A 109 -6.10 -12.40 4.12
C ASN A 109 -7.13 -13.38 4.71
N GLU A 110 -6.68 -14.43 5.41
CA GLU A 110 -7.58 -15.33 6.15
C GLU A 110 -8.31 -14.57 7.28
N LEU A 111 -7.58 -13.77 8.06
CA LEU A 111 -8.17 -12.93 9.10
C LEU A 111 -9.16 -11.92 8.52
N ALA A 112 -8.86 -11.31 7.37
CA ALA A 112 -9.77 -10.38 6.70
C ALA A 112 -11.09 -11.04 6.30
N ARG A 113 -11.02 -12.28 5.77
CA ARG A 113 -12.22 -13.07 5.46
C ARG A 113 -13.01 -13.44 6.71
N LYS A 114 -12.34 -13.89 7.77
CA LYS A 114 -12.99 -14.19 9.06
C LYS A 114 -13.63 -12.97 9.69
N LEU A 115 -13.04 -11.78 9.58
CA LEU A 115 -13.63 -10.54 10.11
C LEU A 115 -15.05 -10.30 9.54
N LEU A 116 -15.28 -10.68 8.28
CA LEU A 116 -16.54 -10.55 7.57
C LEU A 116 -17.55 -11.69 7.81
N THR A 117 -17.35 -12.56 8.80
CA THR A 117 -18.34 -13.58 9.18
C THR A 117 -19.26 -13.11 10.31
N ASP A 118 -20.47 -13.67 10.38
CA ASP A 118 -21.50 -13.31 11.37
C ASP A 118 -21.07 -13.62 12.82
N ASP A 119 -20.20 -14.61 13.01
CA ASP A 119 -19.61 -14.99 14.30
C ASP A 119 -18.39 -14.15 14.69
N ALA A 120 -17.98 -13.19 13.85
CA ALA A 120 -16.90 -12.26 14.10
C ALA A 120 -17.40 -10.82 14.13
N CYS A 121 -17.03 -10.00 13.14
CA CYS A 121 -17.28 -8.56 13.11
C CYS A 121 -18.21 -8.12 11.98
N LYS A 122 -18.88 -9.03 11.26
CA LYS A 122 -19.69 -8.67 10.09
C LYS A 122 -20.71 -7.57 10.39
N VAL A 123 -21.46 -7.70 11.50
CA VAL A 123 -22.46 -6.69 11.90
C VAL A 123 -21.81 -5.33 12.16
N ASP A 124 -20.68 -5.30 12.86
CA ASP A 124 -19.96 -4.06 13.15
C ASP A 124 -19.32 -3.45 11.89
N TYR A 125 -18.84 -4.29 10.96
CA TYR A 125 -18.31 -3.89 9.67
C TYR A 125 -19.39 -3.26 8.79
N ASP A 126 -20.54 -3.93 8.64
CA ASP A 126 -21.68 -3.46 7.85
C ASP A 126 -22.25 -2.14 8.42
N ASN A 127 -22.13 -1.93 9.73
CA ASN A 127 -22.49 -0.68 10.41
C ASN A 127 -21.40 0.41 10.35
N ASN A 128 -20.34 0.22 9.57
CA ASN A 128 -19.22 1.15 9.44
C ASN A 128 -18.54 1.50 10.77
N ASN A 129 -18.43 0.53 11.69
CA ASN A 129 -17.65 0.75 12.90
C ASN A 129 -16.21 1.14 12.50
N PRO A 130 -15.72 2.32 12.92
CA PRO A 130 -14.43 2.81 12.44
C PRO A 130 -13.30 1.84 12.71
N GLN A 131 -13.22 1.24 13.90
CA GLN A 131 -12.12 0.34 14.28
C GLN A 131 -12.16 -0.96 13.48
N VAL A 132 -13.36 -1.51 13.21
CA VAL A 132 -13.52 -2.70 12.37
C VAL A 132 -13.14 -2.43 10.92
N VAL A 133 -13.54 -1.29 10.37
CA VAL A 133 -13.14 -0.87 9.02
C VAL A 133 -11.62 -0.66 8.93
N GLN A 134 -10.97 -0.07 9.96
CA GLN A 134 -9.50 0.05 9.96
C GLN A 134 -8.82 -1.32 10.01
N ALA A 135 -9.34 -2.24 10.83
CA ALA A 135 -8.80 -3.59 10.94
C ALA A 135 -8.91 -4.31 9.60
N TYR A 136 -10.09 -4.28 8.97
CA TYR A 136 -10.29 -4.89 7.65
C TYR A 136 -9.33 -4.30 6.61
N ASN A 137 -9.27 -2.96 6.49
CA ASN A 137 -8.39 -2.30 5.52
C ASN A 137 -6.91 -2.63 5.77
N GLY A 138 -6.47 -2.64 7.04
CA GLY A 138 -5.09 -2.99 7.37
C GLY A 138 -4.77 -4.47 7.13
N LEU A 139 -5.73 -5.38 7.30
CA LEU A 139 -5.54 -6.79 6.96
C LEU A 139 -5.39 -7.01 5.45
N VAL A 140 -6.29 -6.46 4.64
CA VAL A 140 -6.24 -6.64 3.17
C VAL A 140 -5.07 -5.89 2.52
N ALA A 141 -4.64 -4.78 3.12
CA ALA A 141 -3.53 -3.97 2.63
C ALA A 141 -2.16 -4.44 3.16
N TYR A 142 -2.06 -5.63 3.78
CA TYR A 142 -0.80 -6.14 4.30
C TYR A 142 0.30 -6.17 3.25
N GLU A 143 0.05 -6.80 2.11
CA GLU A 143 1.07 -7.00 1.07
C GLU A 143 1.61 -5.68 0.49
N PRO A 144 0.78 -4.73 -0.01
CA PRO A 144 1.30 -3.47 -0.54
C PRO A 144 2.10 -2.67 0.51
N LEU A 145 1.68 -2.70 1.78
CA LEU A 145 2.35 -1.96 2.84
C LEU A 145 3.57 -2.66 3.41
N TYR A 146 3.61 -4.00 3.39
CA TYR A 146 4.83 -4.74 3.67
C TYR A 146 5.91 -4.33 2.67
N LEU A 147 5.62 -4.41 1.37
CA LEU A 147 6.56 -4.07 0.31
C LEU A 147 7.04 -2.61 0.43
N ALA A 148 6.12 -1.66 0.62
CA ALA A 148 6.47 -0.25 0.77
C ALA A 148 7.27 0.04 2.06
N SER A 149 6.92 -0.59 3.18
CA SER A 149 7.64 -0.40 4.45
C SER A 149 9.08 -0.92 4.39
N CYS A 150 9.34 -1.89 3.51
CA CYS A 150 10.66 -2.49 3.32
C CYS A 150 11.50 -1.82 2.22
N LEU A 151 10.96 -0.79 1.56
CA LEU A 151 11.76 0.03 0.64
C LEU A 151 12.89 0.72 1.39
N LYS A 152 14.05 0.74 0.75
CA LYS A 152 15.23 1.46 1.20
C LYS A 152 15.70 2.41 0.11
N ASP A 153 16.25 3.54 0.52
CA ASP A 153 16.93 4.45 -0.40
C ASP A 153 18.30 3.89 -0.83
N ASP A 154 19.02 4.67 -1.66
CA ASP A 154 20.32 4.27 -2.20
C ASP A 154 21.40 4.22 -1.09
N GLU A 155 21.16 4.89 0.04
CA GLU A 155 22.00 4.88 1.24
C GLU A 155 21.72 3.68 2.16
N GLY A 156 20.63 2.94 1.92
CA GLY A 156 20.22 1.76 2.67
C GLY A 156 19.30 2.05 3.87
N ASP A 157 18.86 3.30 4.04
CA ASP A 157 17.91 3.72 5.06
C ASP A 157 16.47 3.44 4.59
N TYR A 158 15.58 3.00 5.50
CA TYR A 158 14.20 2.72 5.11
C TYR A 158 13.47 4.00 4.68
N CYS A 159 12.77 3.94 3.55
CA CYS A 159 12.02 5.06 3.00
C CYS A 159 10.98 5.61 3.99
N TYR A 160 10.24 4.74 4.68
CA TYR A 160 9.28 5.19 5.70
C TYR A 160 9.97 5.85 6.90
N ALA A 161 11.13 5.32 7.33
CA ALA A 161 11.90 5.90 8.43
C ALA A 161 12.35 7.33 8.11
N ASN A 162 12.86 7.55 6.90
CA ASN A 162 13.20 8.87 6.40
C ASN A 162 11.95 9.77 6.30
N ALA A 163 10.85 9.24 5.78
CA ALA A 163 9.60 10.00 5.60
C ALA A 163 9.03 10.56 6.92
N VAL A 164 9.11 9.79 8.02
CA VAL A 164 8.56 10.22 9.32
C VAL A 164 9.55 11.00 10.19
N THR A 165 10.86 10.87 9.95
CA THR A 165 11.88 11.56 10.73
C THR A 165 12.45 12.81 10.05
N ASN A 166 12.17 13.00 8.76
CA ASN A 166 12.53 14.21 8.03
C ASN A 166 11.71 15.41 8.53
N THR A 167 12.33 16.25 9.35
CA THR A 167 11.71 17.45 9.91
C THR A 167 11.47 18.54 8.86
N THR A 168 12.14 18.47 7.71
CA THR A 168 11.98 19.43 6.61
C THR A 168 10.63 19.26 5.93
N SER A 169 10.19 18.02 5.72
CA SER A 169 8.90 17.72 5.08
C SER A 169 7.74 17.72 6.06
N GLN A 170 7.98 17.90 7.37
CA GLN A 170 6.95 17.95 8.41
C GLN A 170 5.99 16.73 8.39
N GLY A 171 6.51 15.56 8.00
CA GLY A 171 5.74 14.31 7.90
C GLY A 171 4.91 14.17 6.62
N VAL A 172 4.97 15.14 5.69
CA VAL A 172 4.25 15.07 4.40
C VAL A 172 4.74 13.91 3.53
N ASP A 173 6.02 13.55 3.64
CA ASP A 173 6.59 12.40 2.93
C ASP A 173 5.96 11.06 3.34
N ALA A 174 5.35 10.97 4.52
CA ALA A 174 4.73 9.73 5.02
C ALA A 174 3.27 9.58 4.59
N ILE A 175 2.66 10.61 4.00
CA ILE A 175 1.24 10.60 3.61
C ILE A 175 0.91 9.51 2.57
N PRO A 176 1.74 9.28 1.53
CA PRO A 176 1.46 8.23 0.54
C PRO A 176 1.32 6.83 1.14
N PHE A 177 2.00 6.53 2.26
CA PHE A 177 1.90 5.24 2.94
C PHE A 177 0.49 4.94 3.47
N TYR A 178 -0.41 5.93 3.55
CA TYR A 178 -1.78 5.71 3.97
C TYR A 178 -2.73 5.37 2.80
N LEU A 179 -2.28 5.50 1.54
CA LEU A 179 -3.07 5.20 0.35
C LEU A 179 -3.61 3.77 0.36
N PRO A 180 -2.81 2.73 0.70
CA PRO A 180 -3.32 1.36 0.71
C PRO A 180 -4.36 1.07 1.79
N LEU A 181 -4.46 1.93 2.80
CA LEU A 181 -5.50 1.86 3.84
C LEU A 181 -6.81 2.55 3.44
N GLY A 182 -6.89 3.02 2.19
CA GLY A 182 -8.05 3.75 1.67
C GLY A 182 -8.11 5.19 2.16
N VAL A 183 -7.00 5.75 2.66
CA VAL A 183 -6.91 7.17 3.02
C VAL A 183 -6.38 7.94 1.82
N PRO A 184 -7.18 8.81 1.19
CA PRO A 184 -6.68 9.62 0.10
C PRO A 184 -5.64 10.63 0.59
N MET A 185 -4.70 10.99 -0.28
CA MET A 185 -3.86 12.16 -0.07
C MET A 185 -4.75 13.41 0.03
N HIS A 186 -4.58 14.20 1.09
CA HIS A 186 -5.32 15.45 1.20
C HIS A 186 -4.82 16.46 0.16
N SER A 187 -5.74 17.30 -0.34
CA SER A 187 -5.42 18.37 -1.29
C SER A 187 -4.33 19.28 -0.73
N GLY A 188 -3.17 19.34 -1.38
CA GLY A 188 -2.02 20.15 -0.95
C GLY A 188 -0.88 19.40 -0.28
N ALA A 189 -1.00 18.09 -0.03
CA ALA A 189 0.15 17.26 0.31
C ALA A 189 1.17 17.30 -0.85
N ARG A 190 2.41 17.68 -0.55
CA ARG A 190 3.52 17.72 -1.52
C ARG A 190 4.73 16.91 -0.99
N PRO A 191 4.64 15.57 -0.97
CA PRO A 191 5.77 14.72 -0.68
C PRO A 191 6.99 15.06 -1.53
N THR A 192 8.19 14.85 -0.99
CA THR A 192 9.45 15.07 -1.70
C THR A 192 9.55 14.17 -2.93
N CYS A 193 9.83 14.74 -4.10
CA CYS A 193 10.00 13.99 -5.35
C CYS A 193 11.36 13.25 -5.38
N ASN A 194 11.47 12.14 -4.67
CA ASN A 194 12.67 11.29 -4.60
C ASN A 194 12.39 9.85 -5.07
N SER A 195 13.43 9.02 -5.13
CA SER A 195 13.33 7.61 -5.51
C SER A 195 12.37 6.81 -4.62
N CYS A 196 12.39 7.04 -3.30
CA CYS A 196 11.45 6.41 -2.37
C CYS A 196 9.98 6.62 -2.77
N LEU A 197 9.58 7.86 -3.11
CA LEU A 197 8.22 8.15 -3.56
C LEU A 197 7.91 7.47 -4.91
N GLN A 198 8.87 7.43 -5.83
CA GLN A 198 8.69 6.73 -7.11
C GLN A 198 8.45 5.24 -6.90
N ASP A 199 9.29 4.58 -6.09
CA ASP A 199 9.24 3.14 -5.83
C ASP A 199 8.00 2.77 -5.02
N GLU A 200 7.62 3.58 -4.04
CA GLU A 200 6.40 3.42 -3.25
C GLU A 200 5.16 3.45 -4.15
N MET A 201 5.05 4.48 -5.00
CA MET A 201 3.92 4.60 -5.94
C MET A 201 3.96 3.51 -7.02
N ALA A 202 5.14 3.02 -7.41
CA ALA A 202 5.26 1.88 -8.31
C ALA A 202 4.74 0.59 -7.67
N ILE A 203 4.99 0.35 -6.37
CA ILE A 203 4.38 -0.75 -5.63
C ILE A 203 2.86 -0.60 -5.63
N PHE A 204 2.33 0.54 -5.17
CA PHE A 204 0.88 0.73 -5.04
C PHE A 204 0.13 0.60 -6.37
N SER A 205 0.77 0.99 -7.48
CA SER A 205 0.22 0.82 -8.83
C SER A 205 -0.16 -0.62 -9.15
N GLN A 206 0.59 -1.60 -8.62
CA GLN A 206 0.41 -3.03 -8.89
C GLN A 206 -0.84 -3.60 -8.20
N PHE A 207 -1.29 -2.94 -7.14
CA PHE A 207 -2.47 -3.34 -6.36
C PHE A 207 -3.70 -2.51 -6.71
N ALA A 208 -3.53 -1.34 -7.32
CA ALA A 208 -4.59 -0.38 -7.59
C ALA A 208 -5.65 -0.86 -8.61
N ALA A 209 -5.34 -1.84 -9.46
CA ALA A 209 -6.32 -2.40 -10.39
C ALA A 209 -7.25 -3.43 -9.72
N ASN A 210 -6.93 -3.89 -8.51
CA ASN A 210 -7.77 -4.81 -7.76
C ASN A 210 -8.78 -4.02 -6.90
N SER A 211 -10.07 -4.06 -7.27
CA SER A 211 -11.12 -3.35 -6.54
C SER A 211 -11.34 -3.85 -5.10
N SER A 212 -10.83 -5.03 -4.73
CA SER A 212 -10.85 -5.51 -3.35
C SER A 212 -9.79 -4.84 -2.47
N GLN A 213 -8.82 -4.14 -3.06
CA GLN A 213 -7.79 -3.39 -2.34
C GLN A 213 -8.26 -1.94 -2.13
N PRO A 214 -8.19 -1.38 -0.92
CA PRO A 214 -8.60 0.00 -0.67
C PRO A 214 -7.80 1.01 -1.51
N VAL A 215 -6.56 0.67 -1.87
CA VAL A 215 -5.69 1.49 -2.74
C VAL A 215 -6.30 1.77 -4.12
N SER A 216 -7.21 0.92 -4.61
CA SER A 216 -7.89 1.13 -5.90
C SER A 216 -8.73 2.41 -5.93
N GLN A 217 -9.14 2.92 -4.76
CA GLN A 217 -9.93 4.14 -4.63
C GLN A 217 -9.08 5.40 -4.44
N THR A 218 -7.81 5.24 -4.04
CA THR A 218 -6.95 6.36 -3.64
C THR A 218 -5.79 6.59 -4.59
N TYR A 219 -5.37 5.57 -5.33
CA TYR A 219 -4.15 5.60 -6.16
C TYR A 219 -4.18 6.68 -7.24
N SER A 220 -5.15 6.63 -8.16
CA SER A 220 -5.12 7.49 -9.35
C SER A 220 -5.13 8.98 -8.98
N SER A 221 -5.97 9.39 -8.03
CA SER A 221 -5.99 10.78 -7.55
C SER A 221 -4.68 11.22 -6.90
N ALA A 222 -4.00 10.31 -6.18
CA ALA A 222 -2.72 10.60 -5.58
C ALA A 222 -1.61 10.68 -6.63
N ALA A 223 -1.60 9.74 -7.59
CA ALA A 223 -0.65 9.70 -8.69
C ALA A 223 -0.78 10.93 -9.61
N ASP A 224 -2.01 11.39 -9.88
CA ASP A 224 -2.27 12.64 -10.61
C ASP A 224 -1.70 13.84 -9.86
N THR A 225 -1.96 13.92 -8.55
CA THR A 225 -1.44 15.00 -7.69
C THR A 225 0.09 15.00 -7.70
N ILE A 226 0.71 13.83 -7.52
CA ILE A 226 2.18 13.66 -7.55
C ILE A 226 2.74 14.05 -8.90
N SER A 227 2.15 13.58 -10.00
CA SER A 227 2.60 13.91 -11.36
C SER A 227 2.48 15.39 -11.68
N MET A 228 1.47 16.08 -11.13
CA MET A 228 1.28 17.52 -11.33
C MET A 228 2.46 18.35 -10.78
N TYR A 229 3.09 17.94 -9.67
CA TYR A 229 4.19 18.72 -9.07
C TYR A 229 5.58 18.09 -9.21
N CYS A 230 5.70 16.77 -9.35
CA CYS A 230 6.98 16.08 -9.61
C CYS A 230 7.29 15.93 -11.10
N GLY A 231 6.34 16.19 -11.99
CA GLY A 231 6.45 16.01 -13.43
C GLY A 231 5.68 14.79 -13.93
N SER A 232 5.17 14.87 -15.15
CA SER A 232 4.24 13.89 -15.74
C SER A 232 4.82 12.50 -15.99
N ALA A 233 6.14 12.34 -15.89
CA ALA A 233 6.84 11.07 -16.06
C ALA A 233 7.39 10.51 -14.73
N PHE A 234 7.01 11.10 -13.59
CA PHE A 234 7.56 10.74 -12.29
C PHE A 234 6.94 9.44 -11.73
N VAL A 235 5.62 9.27 -11.86
CA VAL A 235 4.89 8.05 -11.48
C VAL A 235 3.89 7.68 -12.58
N ASN A 236 3.47 6.41 -12.62
CA ASN A 236 2.38 6.00 -13.47
C ASN A 236 1.05 6.49 -12.88
N VAL A 237 0.27 7.27 -13.63
CA VAL A 237 -1.06 7.74 -13.17
C VAL A 237 -2.15 6.67 -13.28
N THR A 238 -1.87 5.59 -14.02
CA THR A 238 -2.77 4.44 -14.16
C THR A 238 -2.32 3.28 -13.32
N ALA A 239 -3.29 2.57 -12.72
CA ALA A 239 -3.02 1.29 -12.10
C ALA A 239 -2.41 0.32 -13.12
N ALA A 240 -1.41 -0.44 -12.69
CA ALA A 240 -0.85 -1.48 -13.55
C ALA A 240 -1.94 -2.53 -13.85
N PRO A 241 -2.04 -3.02 -15.10
CA PRO A 241 -3.01 -4.06 -15.42
C PRO A 241 -2.77 -5.28 -14.53
N LEU A 242 -3.86 -5.90 -14.05
CA LEU A 242 -3.79 -7.13 -13.26
C LEU A 242 -2.98 -8.17 -14.05
N LYS A 243 -1.89 -8.67 -13.47
CA LYS A 243 -1.12 -9.81 -14.03
C LYS A 243 -2.04 -11.03 -14.03
N GLY A 244 -2.78 -11.25 -15.13
CA GLY A 244 -3.77 -12.33 -15.23
C GLY A 244 -4.91 -12.14 -16.22
N ALA A 245 -5.09 -10.95 -16.81
CA ALA A 245 -5.91 -10.85 -18.01
C ALA A 245 -5.06 -11.33 -19.21
N ALA A 246 -5.10 -12.64 -19.50
CA ALA A 246 -4.72 -13.10 -20.82
C ALA A 246 -5.48 -12.24 -21.83
N SER A 247 -4.77 -11.46 -22.64
CA SER A 247 -5.37 -10.73 -23.74
C SER A 247 -6.06 -11.77 -24.61
N THR A 248 -7.38 -11.87 -24.53
CA THR A 248 -8.17 -12.57 -25.53
C THR A 248 -7.95 -11.77 -26.81
N SER A 249 -6.95 -12.22 -27.56
CA SER A 249 -6.72 -11.81 -28.93
C SER A 249 -8.00 -12.23 -29.66
N THR A 250 -8.92 -11.29 -29.82
CA THR A 250 -10.05 -11.48 -30.72
C THR A 250 -9.44 -11.56 -32.10
N VAL A 251 -9.23 -12.79 -32.57
CA VAL A 251 -8.88 -13.05 -33.95
C VAL A 251 -10.06 -12.49 -34.77
N ALA A 252 -9.84 -11.34 -35.39
CA ALA A 252 -10.78 -10.77 -36.34
C ALA A 252 -10.85 -11.75 -37.52
N PHE A 253 -11.91 -12.57 -37.55
CA PHE A 253 -12.29 -13.31 -38.75
C PHE A 253 -12.67 -12.27 -39.82
N THR A 254 -11.74 -12.00 -40.72
CA THR A 254 -12.04 -11.26 -41.95
C THR A 254 -12.95 -12.15 -42.82
N PRO A 255 -14.17 -11.70 -43.19
CA PRO A 255 -15.03 -12.47 -44.07
C PRO A 255 -14.49 -12.31 -45.50
N THR A 256 -13.77 -13.32 -45.99
CA THR A 256 -13.28 -13.42 -47.38
C THR A 256 -14.40 -13.75 -48.39
N ILE A 257 -15.65 -13.36 -48.11
CA ILE A 257 -16.84 -13.66 -48.94
C ILE A 257 -17.00 -12.67 -50.12
N SER A 258 -16.14 -11.66 -50.26
CA SER A 258 -16.20 -10.74 -51.41
C SER A 258 -15.44 -11.18 -52.67
N LEU A 259 -14.66 -12.28 -52.62
CA LEU A 259 -13.83 -12.71 -53.77
C LEU A 259 -14.48 -13.81 -54.65
N LEU A 260 -15.59 -14.41 -54.21
CA LEU A 260 -16.31 -15.44 -54.99
C LEU A 260 -17.43 -14.89 -55.88
N ILE A 261 -17.90 -13.65 -55.64
CA ILE A 261 -18.98 -13.05 -56.45
C ILE A 261 -18.44 -12.47 -57.77
N MET A 262 -17.17 -12.03 -57.83
CA MET A 262 -16.57 -11.54 -59.08
C MET A 262 -16.17 -12.66 -60.06
N PHE A 263 -16.04 -13.91 -59.60
CA PHE A 263 -15.67 -15.03 -60.48
C PHE A 263 -16.90 -15.65 -61.19
N PHE A 264 -18.10 -15.52 -60.62
CA PHE A 264 -19.33 -16.00 -61.25
C PHE A 264 -19.86 -15.10 -62.39
N PHE A 265 -19.52 -13.81 -62.39
CA PHE A 265 -19.92 -12.89 -63.47
C PHE A 265 -19.01 -12.96 -64.71
N PHE A 266 -17.82 -13.55 -64.62
CA PHE A 266 -16.89 -13.70 -65.74
C PHE A 266 -17.08 -14.99 -66.57
N LEU A 267 -17.96 -15.91 -66.15
CA LEU A 267 -18.22 -17.18 -66.84
C LEU A 267 -19.55 -17.19 -67.62
N PHE A 268 -20.29 -16.07 -67.66
CA PHE A 268 -21.55 -15.91 -68.40
C PHE A 268 -21.56 -14.65 -69.29
N GLN A 269 -20.47 -14.42 -70.03
CA GLN A 269 -20.42 -13.68 -71.29
C GLN A 269 -19.60 -14.49 -72.31
#